data_AF-A0A9E3RBK5-F1
#
_entry.id   AF-A0A9E3RBK5-F1
#
_cell.length_a   1.000
_cell.length_b   1.000
_cell.length_c   1.000
_cell.angle_alpha   90.00
_cell.angle_beta   90.00
_cell.angle_gamma   90.00
#
_symmetry.space_group_name_H-M   'P 1'
#
loop_
_entity.id
_entity.type
_entity.pdbx_description
1 polymer ?
#
loop_
_entity_poly.entity_id
_entity_poly.type
_entity_poly.pdbx_seq_one_letter_code
_entity_poly.pdbx_strand_id
1 'polypeptide(L)'
;AQKSALAIARSSPPRPTAPPAAAEPARPSPFVVPDGAALDGALLRKAREHRGVSLAALAEKTRIGSKYLECLELERYDALPAVVYVRGFLMSACKELGLDGVSLSRAYLEKLEQHRAKR
;
A
#
# COMPACT_ATOMS: atom_id res chain seq x y z
N ALA A 1 17.98 31.67 48.71
CA ALA A 1 18.61 30.33 48.70
C ALA A 1 17.54 29.35 48.22
N GLN A 2 17.57 28.90 46.96
CA GLN A 2 18.25 27.70 46.46
C GLN A 2 17.48 26.39 46.79
N LYS A 3 17.38 25.51 45.77
CA LYS A 3 16.96 24.07 45.77
C LYS A 3 15.43 23.86 45.66
N SER A 4 14.83 23.03 44.78
CA SER A 4 15.25 21.90 43.93
C SER A 4 14.17 21.71 42.84
N ALA A 5 14.53 21.50 41.57
CA ALA A 5 14.56 20.19 40.89
C ALA A 5 13.31 19.30 41.06
N LEU A 6 12.58 19.01 39.96
CA LEU A 6 12.68 17.71 39.25
C LEU A 6 11.76 17.67 38.01
N ALA A 7 12.27 16.98 37.01
CA ALA A 7 11.76 16.77 35.66
C ALA A 7 10.51 15.90 35.57
N ILE A 8 9.76 16.05 34.47
CA ILE A 8 9.47 14.92 33.57
C ILE A 8 9.13 15.45 32.17
N ALA A 9 10.01 15.11 31.23
CA ALA A 9 9.93 15.48 29.83
C ALA A 9 8.69 14.86 29.18
N ARG A 10 7.87 15.69 28.54
CA ARG A 10 6.83 15.26 27.59
C ARG A 10 7.52 14.90 26.27
N SER A 11 7.95 13.65 26.11
CA SER A 11 8.34 13.16 24.78
C SER A 11 7.11 12.60 24.08
N SER A 12 6.40 13.48 23.38
CA SER A 12 5.45 13.05 22.35
C SER A 12 6.24 12.42 21.20
N PRO A 13 5.84 11.24 20.68
CA PRO A 13 6.51 10.68 19.52
C PRO A 13 6.30 11.62 18.31
N PRO A 14 7.31 11.76 17.42
CA PRO A 14 7.15 12.57 16.22
C PRO A 14 6.04 11.97 15.36
N ARG A 15 5.01 12.78 15.07
CA ARG A 15 4.04 12.47 14.02
C ARG A 15 4.81 12.18 12.73
N PRO A 16 4.56 11.07 12.01
CA PRO A 16 5.09 10.92 10.67
C PRO A 16 4.55 12.09 9.83
N THR A 17 5.45 13.00 9.49
CA THR A 17 5.19 14.15 8.64
C THR A 17 4.82 13.61 7.27
N ALA A 18 3.53 13.68 6.96
CA ALA A 18 3.04 13.46 5.61
C ALA A 18 3.79 14.42 4.67
N PRO A 19 4.42 13.96 3.59
CA PRO A 19 4.90 14.84 2.54
C PRO A 19 3.70 15.56 1.91
N PRO A 20 3.93 16.78 1.38
CA PRO A 20 2.86 17.67 1.00
C PRO A 20 2.05 17.09 -0.15
N ALA A 21 0.73 17.18 0.00
CA ALA A 21 -0.24 17.08 -1.06
C ALA A 21 0.10 18.11 -2.15
N ALA A 22 0.85 17.69 -3.16
CA ALA A 22 1.03 18.42 -4.39
C ALA A 22 0.70 17.47 -5.55
N ALA A 23 -0.43 17.78 -6.20
CA ALA A 23 -0.99 17.23 -7.44
C ALA A 23 -2.18 16.26 -7.29
N GLU A 24 -3.38 16.81 -7.10
CA GLU A 24 -4.59 16.37 -7.82
C GLU A 24 -4.96 17.44 -8.86
N PRO A 25 -5.61 17.17 -10.01
CA PRO A 25 -6.05 15.88 -10.57
C PRO A 25 -5.72 15.77 -12.08
N ALA A 26 -4.60 15.16 -12.46
CA ALA A 26 -4.54 14.52 -13.77
C ALA A 26 -5.14 13.14 -13.55
N ARG A 27 -6.41 12.92 -13.95
CA ARG A 27 -7.02 11.60 -14.01
C ARG A 27 -6.03 10.71 -14.76
N PRO A 28 -5.27 9.87 -14.06
CA PRO A 28 -4.10 9.34 -14.69
C PRO A 28 -4.59 8.17 -15.52
N SER A 29 -4.21 8.13 -16.80
CA SER A 29 -4.75 7.20 -17.79
C SER A 29 -4.90 5.80 -17.16
N PRO A 30 -6.08 5.18 -17.26
CA PRO A 30 -6.28 3.85 -16.71
C PRO A 30 -5.18 2.99 -17.32
N PHE A 31 -4.42 2.31 -16.45
CA PHE A 31 -3.52 1.29 -16.95
C PHE A 31 -4.42 0.25 -17.61
N VAL A 32 -4.41 0.19 -18.94
CA VAL A 32 -5.21 -0.78 -19.69
C VAL A 32 -4.58 -2.13 -19.41
N VAL A 33 -5.21 -2.85 -18.48
CA VAL A 33 -4.85 -4.24 -18.20
C VAL A 33 -5.13 -5.01 -19.49
N PRO A 34 -4.14 -5.67 -20.09
CA PRO A 34 -4.38 -6.48 -21.29
C PRO A 34 -5.44 -7.53 -20.98
N ASP A 35 -6.38 -7.74 -21.91
CA ASP A 35 -7.39 -8.79 -21.77
C ASP A 35 -6.70 -10.15 -21.55
N GLY A 36 -6.94 -10.76 -20.39
CA GLY A 36 -6.31 -12.01 -19.96
C GLY A 36 -5.08 -11.88 -19.06
N ALA A 37 -4.66 -10.67 -18.67
CA ALA A 37 -3.60 -10.52 -17.68
C ALA A 37 -4.07 -10.97 -16.29
N ALA A 38 -3.23 -11.72 -15.59
CA ALA A 38 -3.50 -12.16 -14.23
C ALA A 38 -3.59 -10.95 -13.28
N LEU A 39 -4.68 -10.87 -12.53
CA LEU A 39 -4.93 -9.82 -11.54
C LEU A 39 -4.22 -10.14 -10.22
N ASP A 40 -2.91 -9.94 -10.19
CA ASP A 40 -2.04 -10.41 -9.12
C ASP A 40 -0.97 -9.38 -8.68
N GLY A 41 -0.09 -9.80 -7.76
CA GLY A 41 1.01 -8.95 -7.28
C GLY A 41 1.92 -8.45 -8.40
N ALA A 42 2.17 -9.27 -9.43
CA ALA A 42 2.99 -8.89 -10.57
C ALA A 42 2.31 -7.81 -11.42
N LEU A 43 0.98 -7.85 -11.58
CA LEU A 43 0.23 -6.77 -12.22
C LEU A 43 0.34 -5.45 -11.45
N LEU A 44 0.24 -5.51 -10.11
CA LEU A 44 0.37 -4.33 -9.25
C LEU A 44 1.74 -3.68 -9.44
N ARG A 45 2.80 -4.50 -9.47
CA ARG A 45 4.18 -4.06 -9.74
C ARG A 45 4.31 -3.43 -11.13
N LYS A 46 3.78 -4.08 -12.17
CA LYS A 46 3.82 -3.56 -13.55
C LYS A 46 3.11 -2.20 -13.66
N ALA A 47 1.95 -2.05 -13.03
CA ALA A 47 1.23 -0.77 -13.02
C ALA A 47 2.01 0.32 -12.27
N ARG A 48 2.69 -0.03 -11.18
CA ARG A 48 3.59 0.88 -10.46
C ARG A 48 4.78 1.31 -11.32
N GLU A 49 5.45 0.36 -11.97
CA GLU A 49 6.58 0.62 -12.86
C GLU A 49 6.16 1.46 -14.08
N HIS A 50 5.01 1.17 -14.68
CA HIS A 50 4.43 1.95 -15.77
C HIS A 50 4.12 3.41 -15.36
N ARG A 51 3.70 3.61 -14.11
CA ARG A 51 3.48 4.95 -13.54
C ARG A 51 4.78 5.67 -13.15
N GLY A 52 5.93 5.00 -13.16
CA GLY A 52 7.19 5.55 -12.69
C GLY A 52 7.19 5.87 -11.18
N VAL A 53 6.33 5.22 -10.39
CA VAL A 53 6.19 5.49 -8.95
C VAL A 53 7.07 4.51 -8.17
N SER A 54 7.84 5.01 -7.21
CA SER A 54 8.62 4.15 -6.31
C SER A 54 7.72 3.58 -5.19
N LEU A 55 8.13 2.45 -4.59
CA LEU A 55 7.42 1.89 -3.43
C LEU A 55 7.28 2.90 -2.28
N ALA A 56 8.33 3.71 -2.05
CA ALA A 56 8.29 4.76 -1.04
C ALA A 56 7.27 5.85 -1.39
N ALA A 57 7.24 6.32 -2.64
CA ALA A 57 6.26 7.31 -3.07
C ALA A 57 4.81 6.78 -3.00
N LEU A 58 4.60 5.51 -3.35
CA LEU A 58 3.29 4.86 -3.22
C LEU A 58 2.90 4.70 -1.75
N ALA A 59 3.84 4.35 -0.88
CA ALA A 59 3.63 4.24 0.57
C ALA A 59 3.20 5.58 1.19
N GLU A 60 3.86 6.67 0.80
CA GLU A 60 3.52 8.02 1.27
C GLU A 60 2.11 8.44 0.82
N LYS A 61 1.74 8.15 -0.43
CA LYS A 61 0.42 8.49 -0.98
C LYS A 61 -0.70 7.66 -0.36
N THR A 62 -0.49 6.36 -0.22
CA THR A 62 -1.52 5.41 0.26
C THR A 62 -1.57 5.27 1.78
N ARG A 63 -0.55 5.77 2.49
CA ARG A 63 -0.31 5.54 3.93
C ARG A 63 -0.12 4.08 4.31
N ILE A 64 0.25 3.24 3.34
CA ILE A 64 0.55 1.83 3.53
C ILE A 64 2.06 1.70 3.70
N GLY A 65 2.53 0.95 4.70
CA GLY A 65 3.96 0.71 4.86
C GLY A 65 4.57 0.09 3.59
N SER A 66 5.72 0.61 3.15
CA SER A 66 6.42 0.14 1.95
C SER A 66 6.66 -1.37 1.95
N LYS A 67 6.93 -1.94 3.13
CA LYS A 67 7.07 -3.39 3.34
C LYS A 67 5.81 -4.18 2.98
N TYR A 68 4.62 -3.64 3.28
CA TYR A 68 3.37 -4.31 2.89
C TYR A 68 3.11 -4.18 1.39
N LEU A 69 3.39 -3.02 0.80
CA LEU A 69 3.29 -2.84 -0.66
C LEU A 69 4.22 -3.82 -1.40
N GLU A 70 5.45 -3.98 -0.93
CA GLU A 70 6.39 -4.97 -1.45
C GLU A 70 5.85 -6.40 -1.28
N CYS A 71 5.27 -6.73 -0.12
CA CYS A 71 4.66 -8.05 0.10
C CYS A 71 3.46 -8.29 -0.83
N LEU A 72 2.70 -7.26 -1.18
CA LEU A 72 1.62 -7.36 -2.16
C LEU A 72 2.18 -7.61 -3.57
N GLU A 73 3.23 -6.88 -3.97
CA GLU A 73 3.88 -7.06 -5.28
C GLU A 73 4.56 -8.42 -5.44
N LEU A 74 5.14 -8.95 -4.36
CA LEU A 74 5.84 -10.24 -4.34
C LEU A 74 4.94 -11.41 -3.93
N GLU A 75 3.64 -11.18 -3.72
CA GLU A 75 2.67 -12.20 -3.27
C GLU A 75 3.13 -12.94 -2.00
N ARG A 76 3.80 -12.23 -1.08
CA ARG A 76 4.27 -12.77 0.21
C ARG A 76 3.13 -12.85 1.21
N TYR A 77 2.18 -13.75 0.93
CA TYR A 77 0.93 -13.90 1.68
C TYR A 77 1.09 -14.13 3.18
N ASP A 78 2.19 -14.77 3.62
CA ASP A 78 2.49 -15.03 5.02
C ASP A 78 2.88 -13.78 5.82
N ALA A 79 3.38 -12.75 5.15
CA ALA A 79 3.78 -11.49 5.77
C ALA A 79 2.65 -10.45 5.76
N LEU A 80 1.52 -10.76 5.13
CA LEU A 80 0.37 -9.87 5.03
C LEU A 80 -0.52 -9.97 6.29
N PRO A 81 -1.11 -8.85 6.73
CA PRO A 81 -2.01 -8.82 7.88
C PRO A 81 -3.37 -9.50 7.58
N ALA A 82 -4.36 -9.26 8.42
CA ALA A 82 -5.72 -9.75 8.21
C ALA A 82 -6.29 -9.28 6.85
N VAL A 83 -7.11 -10.13 6.23
CA VAL A 83 -7.69 -9.94 4.88
C VAL A 83 -8.38 -8.57 4.72
N VAL A 84 -9.04 -8.10 5.78
CA VAL A 84 -9.72 -6.80 5.81
C VAL A 84 -8.76 -5.63 5.53
N TYR A 85 -7.53 -5.69 6.03
CA TYR A 85 -6.51 -4.67 5.77
C TYR A 85 -5.93 -4.82 4.37
N VAL A 86 -5.65 -6.06 3.94
CA VAL A 86 -5.14 -6.35 2.59
C VAL A 86 -6.08 -5.81 1.52
N ARG A 87 -7.40 -5.99 1.69
CA ARG A 87 -8.41 -5.42 0.79
C ARG A 87 -8.27 -3.90 0.67
N GLY A 88 -8.19 -3.20 1.81
CA GLY A 88 -8.01 -1.75 1.85
C GLY A 88 -6.71 -1.31 1.18
N PHE A 89 -5.62 -2.06 1.41
CA PHE A 89 -4.32 -1.78 0.79
C PHE A 89 -4.37 -1.88 -0.72
N LEU A 90 -4.98 -2.94 -1.24
CA LEU A 90 -5.16 -3.15 -2.68
C LEU A 90 -6.03 -2.06 -3.30
N MET A 91 -7.13 -1.67 -2.64
CA MET A 91 -7.99 -0.60 -3.15
C MET A 91 -7.27 0.75 -3.22
N SER A 92 -6.55 1.13 -2.16
CA SER A 92 -5.78 2.38 -2.15
C SER A 92 -4.64 2.36 -3.17
N ALA A 93 -3.91 1.25 -3.28
CA ALA A 93 -2.85 1.11 -4.27
C ALA A 93 -3.40 1.18 -5.71
N CYS A 94 -4.49 0.46 -6.00
CA CYS A 94 -5.12 0.48 -7.32
C CYS A 94 -5.65 1.87 -7.69
N LYS A 95 -6.22 2.60 -6.72
CA LYS A 95 -6.68 3.98 -6.92
C LYS A 95 -5.53 4.89 -7.37
N GLU A 96 -4.37 4.81 -6.71
CA GLU A 96 -3.18 5.59 -7.08
C GLU A 96 -2.58 5.15 -8.43
N LEU A 97 -2.66 3.86 -8.74
CA LEU A 97 -2.12 3.27 -9.97
C LEU A 97 -3.07 3.37 -11.18
N GLY A 98 -4.33 3.76 -10.96
CA GLY A 98 -5.37 3.78 -12.01
C GLY A 98 -5.79 2.40 -12.49
N LEU A 99 -5.81 1.43 -11.59
CA LEU A 99 -6.29 0.06 -11.81
C LEU A 99 -7.70 -0.12 -11.26
N ASP A 100 -8.41 -1.13 -11.74
CA ASP A 100 -9.65 -1.56 -11.10
C ASP A 100 -9.36 -2.29 -9.78
N GLY A 101 -9.48 -1.55 -8.68
CA GLY A 101 -9.29 -2.09 -7.34
C GLY A 101 -10.31 -3.15 -6.96
N VAL A 102 -11.51 -3.17 -7.57
CA VAL A 102 -12.53 -4.17 -7.24
C VAL A 102 -12.14 -5.53 -7.80
N SER A 103 -11.86 -5.62 -9.11
CA SER A 103 -11.47 -6.89 -9.73
C SER A 103 -10.14 -7.40 -9.20
N LEU A 104 -9.15 -6.51 -9.04
CA LEU A 104 -7.82 -6.91 -8.54
C LEU A 104 -7.90 -7.37 -7.08
N SER A 105 -8.59 -6.63 -6.20
CA SER A 105 -8.72 -7.07 -4.81
C SER A 105 -9.44 -8.41 -4.70
N ARG A 106 -10.51 -8.64 -5.47
CA ARG A 106 -11.22 -9.91 -5.47
C ARG A 106 -10.30 -11.08 -5.86
N ALA A 107 -9.64 -10.98 -7.01
CA ALA A 107 -8.76 -12.03 -7.53
C ALA A 107 -7.56 -12.30 -6.60
N TYR A 108 -6.96 -11.24 -6.06
CA TYR A 108 -5.84 -11.35 -5.13
C TYR A 108 -6.25 -12.02 -3.81
N LEU A 109 -7.40 -11.63 -3.26
CA LEU A 109 -7.89 -12.20 -2.01
C LEU A 109 -8.24 -13.68 -2.15
N GLU A 110 -8.81 -14.09 -3.28
CA GLU A 110 -9.07 -15.50 -3.59
C GLU A 110 -7.77 -16.32 -3.56
N LYS A 111 -6.70 -15.82 -4.20
CA LYS A 111 -5.38 -16.47 -4.14
C LYS A 111 -4.80 -16.53 -2.72
N LEU A 112 -4.93 -15.45 -1.95
CA LEU A 112 -4.50 -15.38 -0.56
C LEU A 112 -5.21 -16.44 0.31
N GLU A 113 -6.51 -16.59 0.15
CA GLU A 113 -7.31 -17.60 0.87
C GLU A 113 -6.91 -19.02 0.46
N GLN A 114 -6.72 -19.27 -0.83
CA GLN A 114 -6.23 -20.57 -1.34
C GLN A 114 -4.84 -20.90 -0.78
N HIS A 115 -3.93 -19.93 -0.67
CA HIS A 115 -2.61 -20.14 -0.08
C HIS A 115 -2.71 -20.48 1.42
N ARG A 116 -3.57 -19.77 2.16
CA ARG A 116 -3.78 -20.02 3.59
C ARG A 116 -4.49 -21.35 3.86
N ALA A 117 -5.37 -21.81 2.97
CA ALA A 117 -6.05 -23.10 3.08
C ALA A 117 -5.16 -24.30 2.75
N LYS A 118 -4.08 -24.09 1.97
CA LYS A 118 -3.11 -25.13 1.59
C LYS A 118 -1.93 -25.26 2.58
N ARG A 119 -1.82 -24.34 3.55
CA ARG A 119 -0.84 -24.39 4.65
C ARG A 119 -1.39 -25.14 5.85
#